data_AF-A0AAE4MJA1-F1
#
_entry.id   AF-A0AAE4MJA1-F1
#
_cell.length_a   1.000
_cell.length_b   1.000
_cell.length_c   1.000
_cell.angle_alpha   90.00
_cell.angle_beta   90.00
_cell.angle_gamma   90.00
#
_symmetry.space_group_name_H-M   'P 1'
#
loop_
_entity.id
_entity.type
_entity.pdbx_description
1 polymer ?
#
loop_
_entity_poly.entity_id
_entity_poly.type
_entity_poly.pdbx_seq_one_letter_code
_entity_poly.pdbx_strand_id
1 'polypeptide(L)' 'MTLTITHTTSDEFNDLVPYTLAIVKLDEGPCLTTQIVDEPEKAAIGKRVHSVFRKLGSDGEDGILYYGTKFELDK' A
#
# COMPACT_ATOMS: atom_id res chain seq x y z
N MET A 1 -13.24 7.57 0.51
CA MET A 1 -12.53 6.83 -0.56
C MET A 1 -12.41 5.37 -0.17
N THR A 2 -12.27 4.44 -1.11
CA THR A 2 -12.52 3.01 -0.90
C THR A 2 -11.24 2.20 -0.63
N LEU A 3 -11.39 1.00 -0.05
CA LEU A 3 -10.33 0.03 0.20
C LEU A 3 -10.82 -1.40 -0.08
N THR A 4 -9.88 -2.31 -0.32
CA THR A 4 -10.10 -3.76 -0.36
C THR A 4 -8.95 -4.47 0.34
N ILE A 5 -9.19 -5.69 0.81
CA ILE A 5 -8.16 -6.54 1.43
C ILE A 5 -7.86 -7.67 0.46
N THR A 6 -6.61 -7.71 -0.01
CA THR A 6 -6.14 -8.73 -0.94
C THR A 6 -5.66 -9.94 -0.16
N HIS A 7 -6.29 -11.09 -0.41
CA HIS A 7 -5.98 -12.37 0.23
C HIS A 7 -5.25 -13.35 -0.70
N THR A 8 -5.18 -13.04 -1.99
CA THR A 8 -4.48 -13.84 -3.01
C THR A 8 -3.79 -12.90 -3.98
N THR A 9 -2.56 -13.23 -4.37
CA THR A 9 -1.74 -12.40 -5.26
C THR A 9 -0.75 -13.29 -6.02
N SER A 10 0.08 -12.70 -6.89
CA SER A 10 1.19 -13.42 -7.54
C SER A 10 2.28 -13.76 -6.52
N ASP A 11 3.12 -14.75 -6.84
CA ASP A 11 4.17 -15.24 -5.94
C ASP A 11 5.09 -14.12 -5.43
N GLU A 12 5.37 -13.12 -6.27
CA GLU A 12 6.21 -11.95 -5.94
C GLU A 12 5.70 -11.10 -4.76
N PHE A 13 4.41 -11.14 -4.47
CA PHE A 13 3.79 -10.36 -3.39
C PHE A 13 3.19 -11.24 -2.30
N ASN A 14 3.44 -12.55 -2.34
CA ASN A 14 2.81 -13.51 -1.42
C ASN A 14 3.16 -13.21 0.04
N ASP A 15 4.38 -12.73 0.29
CA ASP A 15 4.85 -12.31 1.62
C ASP A 15 4.09 -11.10 2.20
N LEU A 16 3.36 -10.36 1.36
CA LEU A 16 2.55 -9.22 1.79
C LEU A 16 1.12 -9.64 2.14
N VAL A 17 0.68 -10.86 1.82
CA VAL A 17 -0.69 -11.29 2.06
C VAL A 17 -0.93 -11.56 3.56
N PRO A 18 -2.05 -11.09 4.13
CA PRO A 18 -3.02 -10.16 3.56
C PRO A 18 -2.56 -8.70 3.65
N TYR A 19 -2.83 -7.92 2.59
CA TYR A 19 -2.56 -6.47 2.59
C TYR A 19 -3.76 -5.65 2.16
N THR A 20 -3.80 -4.39 2.60
CA THR A 20 -4.80 -3.42 2.20
C THR A 20 -4.39 -2.71 0.91
N LEU A 21 -5.21 -2.82 -0.13
CA LEU A 21 -5.12 -1.99 -1.33
C LEU A 21 -6.19 -0.89 -1.25
N ALA A 22 -5.79 0.35 -1.42
CA ALA A 22 -6.66 1.50 -1.26
C ALA A 22 -6.51 2.49 -2.42
N ILE A 23 -7.57 3.24 -2.62
CA ILE A 23 -7.54 4.49 -3.38
C ILE A 23 -7.48 5.56 -2.28
N VAL A 24 -6.42 6.39 -2.25
CA VAL A 24 -6.13 7.45 -1.26
C VAL A 24 -6.24 8.85 -1.88
N LYS A 25 -6.99 9.76 -1.25
CA LYS A 25 -7.31 11.10 -1.77
C LYS A 25 -6.45 12.04 -0.99
N LEU A 26 -5.52 12.66 -1.69
CA LEU A 26 -4.62 13.64 -1.12
C LEU A 26 -5.39 14.93 -0.82
N ASP A 27 -4.86 15.72 0.09
CA ASP A 27 -5.49 16.98 0.51
C ASP A 27 -5.54 17.99 -0.64
N GLU A 28 -4.57 17.91 -1.55
CA GLU A 28 -4.51 18.71 -2.78
C GLU A 28 -5.61 18.32 -3.80
N GLY A 29 -6.29 17.18 -3.59
CA GLY A 29 -7.39 16.70 -4.43
C GLY A 29 -7.15 15.42 -5.24
N PRO A 30 -5.93 15.11 -5.74
CA PRO A 30 -5.67 13.90 -6.52
C PRO A 30 -5.96 12.60 -5.78
N CYS A 31 -6.20 11.55 -6.55
CA CYS A 31 -6.43 10.20 -6.07
C CYS A 31 -5.29 9.28 -6.50
N LEU A 32 -4.75 8.50 -5.57
CA LEU A 32 -3.68 7.53 -5.83
C LEU A 32 -4.12 6.12 -5.45
N THR A 33 -3.85 5.15 -6.32
CA THR A 33 -3.97 3.72 -5.97
C THR A 33 -2.68 3.27 -5.30
N THR A 34 -2.76 2.75 -4.09
CA THR A 34 -1.59 2.43 -3.26
C THR A 34 -1.93 1.40 -2.20
N GLN A 35 -0.92 0.85 -1.54
CA GLN A 35 -1.07 -0.05 -0.40
C GLN A 35 -0.99 0.74 0.92
N ILE A 36 -1.80 0.36 1.91
CA ILE A 36 -1.65 0.84 3.29
C ILE A 36 -0.77 -0.15 4.05
N VAL A 37 0.32 0.32 4.67
CA VAL A 37 1.36 -0.50 5.31
C VAL A 37 1.09 -0.74 6.80
N ASP A 38 -0.18 -0.93 7.14
CA ASP A 38 -0.67 -1.26 8.48
C ASP A 38 -1.47 -2.57 8.46
N GLU A 39 -1.79 -3.09 9.64
CA GLU A 39 -2.68 -4.25 9.79
C GLU A 39 -4.02 -4.01 9.06
N PRO A 40 -4.47 -4.93 8.18
CA PRO A 40 -5.67 -4.72 7.38
C PRO A 40 -6.94 -4.40 8.17
N GLU A 41 -7.05 -4.91 9.40
CA GLU A 41 -8.18 -4.70 10.31
C GLU A 41 -8.28 -3.25 10.82
N LYS A 42 -7.16 -2.51 10.83
CA LYS A 42 -7.12 -1.10 11.27
C LYS A 42 -7.56 -0.14 10.16
N ALA A 43 -7.48 -0.59 8.91
CA ALA A 43 -7.80 0.23 7.75
C ALA A 43 -9.31 0.40 7.60
N ALA A 44 -9.77 1.65 7.52
CA ALA A 44 -11.18 1.98 7.32
C ALA A 44 -11.34 3.22 6.43
N ILE A 45 -12.47 3.28 5.72
CA ILE A 45 -12.82 4.45 4.91
C ILE A 45 -12.88 5.70 5.79
N GLY A 46 -12.16 6.75 5.38
CA GLY A 46 -12.12 8.03 6.09
C GLY A 46 -11.00 8.17 7.12
N LYS A 47 -10.19 7.12 7.35
CA LYS A 47 -8.95 7.25 8.12
C LYS A 47 -7.95 8.15 7.40
N ARG A 48 -7.24 8.97 8.18
CA ARG A 48 -6.12 9.80 7.70
C ARG A 48 -4.89 8.93 7.53
N VAL A 49 -4.09 9.28 6.53
CA VAL A 49 -2.87 8.57 6.17
C VAL A 49 -1.81 9.58 5.75
N HIS A 50 -0.55 9.19 5.89
CA HIS A 50 0.60 9.94 5.39
C HIS A 50 1.48 9.08 4.49
N SER A 51 2.21 9.72 3.59
CA SER A 51 3.08 9.04 2.64
C SER A 51 4.36 8.52 3.33
N VAL A 52 4.77 7.32 2.96
CA VAL A 52 6.03 6.70 3.39
C VAL A 52 6.80 6.15 2.19
N PHE A 53 8.13 6.14 2.29
CA PHE A 53 9.00 5.58 1.26
C PHE A 53 9.26 4.10 1.55
N ARG A 54 8.93 3.22 0.60
CA ARG A 54 9.03 1.77 0.77
C ARG A 54 9.57 1.10 -0.49
N LYS A 55 10.22 -0.07 -0.32
CA LYS A 55 10.52 -0.98 -1.42
C LYS A 55 9.19 -1.51 -1.99
N LEU A 56 8.99 -1.36 -3.29
CA LEU A 56 7.81 -1.81 -4.02
C LEU A 56 8.01 -3.20 -4.62
N GLY A 57 9.23 -3.51 -5.05
CA GLY A 57 9.57 -4.79 -5.66
C GLY A 57 11.04 -4.86 -6.04
N SER A 58 11.44 -5.95 -6.68
CA SER A 58 12.78 -6.12 -7.26
C SER A 58 12.72 -6.99 -8.50
N ASP A 59 13.61 -6.74 -9.45
CA ASP A 59 13.73 -7.53 -10.68
C ASP A 59 14.60 -8.80 -10.44
N GLY A 60 14.11 -9.73 -9.62
CA GLY A 60 14.88 -10.92 -9.20
C GLY A 60 15.93 -10.64 -8.10
N GLU A 61 16.80 -11.62 -7.83
CA GLU A 61 17.80 -11.55 -6.74
C GLU A 61 18.92 -10.53 -7.01
N ASP A 62 19.39 -10.43 -8.26
CA ASP A 62 20.49 -9.55 -8.67
C ASP A 62 20.01 -8.28 -9.41
N GLY A 63 18.71 -8.03 -9.44
CA GLY A 63 18.13 -6.93 -10.21
C GLY A 63 17.86 -5.64 -9.43
N ILE A 64 17.23 -4.70 -10.12
CA ILE A 64 16.97 -3.36 -9.59
C ILE A 64 15.90 -3.41 -8.51
N LEU A 65 16.16 -2.72 -7.40
CA LEU A 65 15.16 -2.48 -6.36
C LEU A 65 14.29 -1.28 -6.74
N TYR A 66 12.99 -1.49 -6.86
CA TYR A 66 12.03 -0.42 -7.06
C TYR A 66 11.61 0.13 -5.71
N TYR A 67 11.74 1.44 -5.55
CA TYR A 67 11.23 2.17 -4.39
C TYR A 67 10.19 3.18 -4.81
N GLY A 68 9.28 3.49 -3.90
CA GLY A 68 8.28 4.52 -4.14
C GLY A 68 7.39 4.72 -2.92
N THR A 69 6.25 5.36 -3.17
CA THR A 69 5.36 5.82 -2.13
C THR A 69 4.29 4.80 -1.79
N LYS A 70 4.20 4.42 -0.52
CA LYS A 70 3.05 3.78 0.12
C LYS A 70 2.47 4.71 1.19
N PHE A 71 1.45 4.27 1.91
CA PHE A 71 0.82 5.08 2.96
C PHE A 71 0.69 4.30 4.25
N GLU A 72 0.82 4.98 5.39
CA GLU A 72 0.57 4.45 6.73
C GLU A 72 -0.56 5.23 7.38
N LEU A 73 -1.30 4.61 8.29
CA LEU A 73 -2.34 5.26 9.07
C LEU A 73 -1.72 6.32 9.96
N ASP A 74 -2.34 7.50 10.01
CA ASP A 74 -1.96 8.52 10.99
C ASP A 74 -2.22 8.00 12.41
N LYS A 75 -1.34 8.41 13.34
CA LYS A 75 -1.44 8.06 14.77
C LYS A 75 -2.65 8.69 15.44
#